data_AF-A0A3B0ZK82-F1
#
_entry.id   AF-A0A3B0ZK82-F1
#
_cell.length_a   1.000
_cell.length_b   1.000
_cell.length_c   1.000
_cell.angle_alpha   90.00
_cell.angle_beta   90.00
_cell.angle_gamma   90.00
#
_symmetry.space_group_name_H-M   'P 1'
#
loop_
_entity.id
_entity.type
_entity.pdbx_description
1 polymer ?
#
loop_
_entity_poly.entity_id
_entity_poly.type
_entity_poly.pdbx_seq_one_letter_code
_entity_poly.pdbx_strand_id
1 'polypeptide(L)' 'MDYRKITAIIRRDVLEKVEQKLQAMGVQGISVTRVKGYGEYADFYSRDWMVSHARIEIF' A
#
# COMPACT_ATOMS: atom_id res chain seq x y z
N MET A 1 -13.21 13.10 18.99
CA MET A 1 -12.52 13.11 17.68
C MET A 1 -12.80 11.77 17.03
N ASP A 2 -13.47 11.79 15.86
CA ASP A 2 -13.78 10.60 15.07
C ASP A 2 -12.60 10.37 14.11
N TYR A 3 -11.65 9.54 14.52
CA TYR A 3 -10.53 9.14 13.66
C TYR A 3 -10.97 8.01 12.75
N ARG A 4 -10.69 8.13 11.45
CA ARG A 4 -11.06 7.11 10.47
C ARG A 4 -9.80 6.41 9.99
N LYS A 5 -9.73 5.12 10.28
CA LYS A 5 -8.67 4.28 9.75
C LYS A 5 -8.84 4.11 8.24
N ILE A 6 -7.91 4.65 7.46
CA ILE A 6 -7.82 4.44 6.02
C ILE A 6 -6.80 3.34 5.78
N THR A 7 -7.20 2.26 5.09
CA THR A 7 -6.29 1.17 4.70
C THR A 7 -6.31 1.04 3.18
N ALA A 8 -5.14 1.16 2.56
CA ALA A 8 -4.96 0.99 1.12
C ALA A 8 -3.94 -0.12 0.85
N ILE A 9 -4.23 -1.04 -0.07
CA ILE A 9 -3.30 -2.07 -0.52
C ILE A 9 -2.92 -1.73 -1.95
N ILE A 10 -1.64 -1.41 -2.17
CA ILE A 10 -1.12 -0.94 -3.44
C ILE A 10 0.09 -1.78 -3.87
N ARG A 11 0.46 -1.69 -5.15
CA ARG A 11 1.70 -2.29 -5.64
C ARG A 11 2.90 -1.56 -5.06
N ARG A 12 3.98 -2.31 -4.90
CA ARG A 12 5.22 -1.76 -4.35
C ARG A 12 5.84 -0.68 -5.24
N ASP A 13 5.70 -0.79 -6.57
CA ASP A 13 6.24 0.18 -7.54
C ASP A 13 5.61 1.57 -7.43
N VAL A 14 4.40 1.68 -6.88
CA VAL A 14 3.71 2.97 -6.70
C VAL A 14 3.79 3.48 -5.26
N LEU A 15 4.40 2.71 -4.35
CA LEU A 15 4.53 3.08 -2.94
C LEU A 15 5.24 4.42 -2.77
N GLU A 16 6.43 4.58 -3.34
CA GLU A 16 7.23 5.80 -3.21
C GLU A 16 6.48 7.06 -3.72
N LYS A 17 5.75 6.92 -4.83
CA LYS A 17 4.91 8.01 -5.38
C LYS A 17 3.76 8.38 -4.43
N VAL A 18 3.18 7.38 -3.76
CA VAL A 18 2.11 7.58 -2.79
C VAL A 18 2.64 8.22 -1.52
N GLU A 19 3.80 7.79 -1.01
CA GLU A 19 4.47 8.38 0.15
C GLU A 19 4.79 9.86 -0.07
N GLN A 20 5.40 10.21 -1.20
CA GLN A 20 5.72 11.60 -1.55
C GLN A 20 4.46 12.48 -1.62
N LYS A 21 3.37 11.96 -2.20
CA LYS A 21 2.10 12.69 -2.26
C LYS A 21 1.45 12.85 -0.89
N LEU A 22 1.47 11.82 -0.05
CA LEU A 22 0.94 11.88 1.31
C LEU A 22 1.72 12.87 2.17
N GLN A 23 3.04 12.88 2.03
CA GLN A 23 3.91 13.85 2.70
C GLN A 23 3.62 15.29 2.22
N ALA A 24 3.43 15.49 0.91
CA ALA A 24 3.06 16.79 0.35
C ALA A 24 1.66 17.26 0.78
N MET A 25 0.73 16.33 1.05
CA MET A 25 -0.60 16.63 1.60
C MET A 25 -0.58 16.89 3.12
N GLY A 26 0.57 16.80 3.79
CA GLY A 26 0.70 17.05 5.21
C GLY A 26 0.29 15.89 6.12
N VAL A 27 0.21 14.66 5.58
CA VAL A 27 -0.03 13.46 6.38
C VAL A 27 1.23 13.16 7.20
N GLN A 28 1.16 13.35 8.51
CA GLN A 28 2.32 13.28 9.40
C GLN A 28 2.74 11.85 9.76
N GLY A 29 1.86 10.87 9.59
CA GLY A 29 2.11 9.49 9.96
C GLY A 29 1.41 8.52 9.02
N ILE A 30 2.19 7.63 8.42
CA ILE A 30 1.70 6.50 7.64
C ILE A 30 2.39 5.24 8.16
N SER A 31 1.66 4.14 8.21
CA SER A 31 2.21 2.82 8.53
C SER A 31 2.22 1.97 7.28
N VAL A 32 3.41 1.54 6.85
CA VAL A 32 3.57 0.70 5.66
C VAL A 32 3.93 -0.72 6.07
N THR A 33 3.09 -1.68 5.72
CA THR A 33 3.34 -3.11 5.95
C THR A 33 3.48 -3.84 4.62
N ARG A 34 4.54 -4.64 4.46
CA ARG A 34 4.66 -5.53 3.31
C ARG A 34 3.73 -6.73 3.50
N VAL A 35 2.82 -6.92 2.54
CA VAL A 35 1.87 -8.02 2.56
C VAL A 35 2.00 -8.87 1.30
N LYS A 36 1.69 -10.15 1.42
CA LYS A 36 1.50 -11.05 0.27
C LYS A 36 0.03 -11.41 0.22
N GLY A 37 -0.54 -11.39 -0.97
CA GLY A 37 -1.95 -11.71 -1.16
C GLY A 37 -2.21 -12.20 -2.58
N TYR A 38 -3.31 -12.92 -2.71
CA TYR A 38 -3.86 -13.34 -3.99
C TYR A 38 -4.96 -12.32 -4.36
N GLY A 39 -4.86 -11.68 -5.52
CA GLY A 39 -5.81 -10.66 -5.98
C GLY A 39 -5.96 -10.69 -7.51
N GLU A 40 -7.06 -10.15 -8.04
CA GLU A 40 -7.47 -10.25 -9.45
C GLU A 40 -6.42 -9.88 -10.49
N TYR A 41 -5.39 -9.11 -10.11
CA TYR A 41 -4.25 -8.83 -10.97
C TYR A 41 -3.06 -9.71 -10.59
N ALA A 42 -3.00 -10.89 -11.19
CA ALA A 42 -1.85 -11.77 -11.14
C ALA A 42 -0.65 -11.10 -11.80
N ASP A 43 0.51 -11.08 -11.13
CA ASP A 43 1.78 -10.99 -11.83
C ASP A 43 1.87 -12.20 -12.76
N PHE A 44 1.56 -12.01 -14.04
CA PHE A 44 1.68 -13.05 -15.08
C PHE A 44 3.11 -13.60 -15.24
N TYR A 45 4.09 -12.99 -14.56
CA TYR A 45 5.52 -13.32 -14.63
C TYR A 45 6.10 -13.94 -13.35
N SER A 46 5.35 -13.98 -12.24
CA SER A 46 5.84 -14.64 -11.02
C SER A 46 5.37 -16.09 -10.96
N ARG A 47 6.33 -17.01 -10.88
CA ARG A 47 6.16 -18.48 -10.82
C ARG A 47 5.34 -18.95 -9.62
N ASP A 48 5.05 -18.05 -8.70
CA ASP A 48 4.28 -18.25 -7.49
C ASP A 48 3.19 -17.17 -7.50
N TRP A 49 1.92 -17.55 -7.42
CA TRP A 49 0.75 -16.69 -7.60
C TRP A 49 0.61 -15.60 -6.51
N MET A 50 1.60 -15.46 -5.64
CA MET A 50 1.70 -14.46 -4.58
C MET A 50 2.39 -13.18 -5.05
N VAL A 51 1.61 -12.12 -5.24
CA VAL A 51 2.15 -10.79 -5.55
C VAL A 51 2.51 -10.06 -4.25
N SER A 52 3.73 -9.51 -4.19
CA SER A 52 4.16 -8.64 -3.08
C SER A 52 3.48 -7.27 -3.19
N HIS A 53 2.63 -6.96 -2.23
CA HIS A 53 1.94 -5.67 -2.11
C HIS A 53 2.42 -4.89 -0.88
N ALA A 54 2.17 -3.58 -0.89
CA ALA A 54 2.36 -2.71 0.26
C ALA A 54 0.99 -2.29 0.79
N ARG A 55 0.74 -2.51 2.09
CA ARG A 55 -0.43 -2.01 2.80
C ARG A 55 -0.05 -0.71 3.49
N ILE A 56 -0.75 0.36 3.19
CA ILE A 56 -0.63 1.66 3.85
C ILE A 56 -1.81 1.84 4.80
N GLU A 57 -1.52 2.21 6.03
CA GLU A 57 -2.50 2.53 7.07
C GLU A 57 -2.31 3.97 7.55
N ILE A 58 -3.40 4.73 7.60
CA ILE A 58 -3.45 6.14 8.04
C ILE A 58 -4.57 6.24 9.09
N PHE A 59 -4.34 6.99 10.17
CA PHE A 59 -5.23 7.12 11.32
C PHE A 59 -5.69 8.56 11.52
#